data_AF-X0WVW1-F1
#
_entry.id   AF-X0WVW1-F1
#
_cell.length_a   1.000
_cell.length_b   1.000
_cell.length_c   1.000
_cell.angle_alpha   90.00
_cell.angle_beta   90.00
_cell.angle_gamma   90.00
#
_symmetry.space_group_name_H-M   'P 1'
#
loop_
_entity.id
_entity.type
_entity.pdbx_description
1 polymer ?
#
loop_
_entity_poly.entity_id
_entity_poly.type
_entity_poly.pdbx_seq_one_letter_code
_entity_poly.pdbx_strand_id
1 'polypeptide(L)'
;FKISLDAIGEDVTATSLGSASFHMGGGFGTAYPPPGEVAGLRFTDKATLVWDPEGSVGIYNLYRDLLSNLVGLGFGNCQQQELAAATATDADAVPPTDGFSYLATAENRLDEEGTKGFQSSGTERLGTVCP
;
A
#
# COMPACT_ATOMS: atom_id res chain seq x y z
N PHE A 1 42.46 14.21 0.01
CA PHE A 1 41.21 14.79 -0.48
C PHE A 1 40.23 14.84 0.66
N LYS A 2 39.82 16.05 1.09
CA LYS A 2 38.78 16.27 2.10
C LYS A 2 37.57 16.80 1.36
N ILE A 3 36.46 16.06 1.40
CA ILE A 3 35.19 16.54 0.86
C ILE A 3 34.38 17.00 2.07
N SER A 4 34.18 18.31 2.17
CA SER A 4 33.15 18.94 3.00
C SER A 4 31.99 19.21 2.07
N LEU A 5 30.80 18.76 2.46
CA LEU A 5 29.54 19.13 1.84
C LEU A 5 28.71 19.81 2.92
N ASP A 6 28.76 21.13 2.87
CA ASP A 6 27.79 22.03 3.48
C ASP A 6 26.61 22.11 2.50
N ALA A 7 25.40 21.84 2.97
CA ALA A 7 24.17 22.01 2.21
C ALA A 7 23.08 22.54 3.16
N ILE A 8 23.13 23.86 3.31
CA ILE A 8 22.01 24.72 3.67
C ILE A 8 20.94 24.62 2.55
N GLY A 9 19.76 24.14 2.91
CA GLY A 9 18.57 24.08 2.05
C GLY A 9 17.35 24.41 2.90
N GLU A 10 16.83 25.61 2.68
CA GLU A 10 15.79 26.31 3.41
C GLU A 10 14.40 25.70 3.20
N ASP A 11 13.57 25.95 4.20
CA ASP A 11 12.18 25.55 4.44
C ASP A 11 11.23 25.77 3.24
N VAL A 12 10.45 24.74 2.91
CA VAL A 12 9.16 24.91 2.24
C VAL A 12 8.13 24.17 3.09
N THR A 13 7.33 24.96 3.80
CA THR A 13 6.18 24.57 4.61
C THR A 13 5.42 23.39 4.01
N ALA A 14 5.62 22.20 4.57
CA ALA A 14 4.78 21.05 4.31
C ALA A 14 3.45 21.26 5.06
N THR A 15 2.41 21.62 4.31
CA THR A 15 1.02 21.54 4.76
C THR A 15 0.81 20.14 5.34
N SER A 16 0.51 20.08 6.64
CA SER A 16 0.32 18.83 7.36
C SER A 16 -0.89 18.09 6.78
N LEU A 17 -0.65 17.05 5.99
CA LEU A 17 -1.65 16.00 5.76
C LEU A 17 -1.50 15.01 6.90
N GLY A 18 -2.24 15.28 7.97
CA GLY A 18 -2.37 14.43 9.15
C GLY A 18 -3.02 13.10 8.80
N SER A 19 -2.25 12.02 8.73
CA SER A 19 -2.73 10.66 8.98
C SER A 19 -2.30 10.25 10.38
N ALA A 20 -3.08 9.40 11.04
CA ALA A 20 -2.83 9.01 12.42
C ALA A 20 -1.49 8.27 12.51
N SER A 21 -0.58 8.81 13.36
CA SER A 21 0.66 8.19 13.86
C SER A 21 1.99 8.62 13.22
N PHE A 22 2.29 9.92 13.17
CA PHE A 22 3.68 10.37 13.10
C PHE A 22 4.26 10.43 14.52
N HIS A 23 4.97 9.40 14.95
CA HIS A 23 5.89 9.53 16.07
C HIS A 23 7.27 9.88 15.53
N MET A 24 7.62 11.17 15.54
CA MET A 24 9.02 11.60 15.46
C MET A 24 9.69 11.25 16.80
N GLY A 25 10.10 9.99 16.94
CA GLY A 25 10.91 9.50 18.05
C GLY A 25 12.32 9.24 17.58
N GLY A 26 13.25 10.17 17.83
CA GLY A 26 14.68 9.93 17.65
C GLY A 26 15.15 8.84 18.61
N GLY A 27 15.51 7.68 18.07
CA GLY A 27 16.10 6.59 18.83
C GLY A 27 16.44 5.41 17.93
N PHE A 28 17.64 4.83 18.10
CA PHE A 28 18.07 3.57 17.47
C PHE A 28 17.32 2.36 18.07
N GLY A 29 15.98 2.40 18.07
CA GLY A 29 15.14 1.22 18.18
C GLY A 29 14.86 0.71 16.77
N THR A 30 14.68 -0.60 16.61
CA THR A 30 14.20 -1.19 15.37
C THR A 30 12.82 -0.62 15.05
N ALA A 31 12.77 0.53 14.39
CA ALA A 31 11.55 1.13 13.91
C ALA A 31 11.10 0.24 12.75
N TYR A 32 10.07 -0.56 13.01
CA TYR A 32 9.19 -1.03 11.95
C TYR A 32 8.14 0.07 11.83
N PRO A 33 8.35 1.10 10.98
CA PRO A 33 7.28 2.06 10.74
C PRO A 33 6.05 1.29 10.22
N PRO A 34 4.84 1.78 10.52
CA PRO A 34 3.64 1.23 9.92
C PRO A 34 3.77 1.33 8.39
N PRO A 35 3.37 0.30 7.62
CA PRO A 35 3.52 0.34 6.18
C PRO A 35 2.74 1.50 5.55
N GLY A 36 3.33 2.11 4.53
CA GLY A 36 2.65 3.10 3.70
C GLY A 36 1.69 2.47 2.70
N GLU A 37 1.10 3.31 1.84
CA GLU A 37 0.35 2.87 0.68
C GLU A 37 1.28 2.19 -0.34
N VAL A 38 0.91 1.01 -0.81
CA VAL A 38 1.65 0.32 -1.87
C VAL A 38 1.39 1.00 -3.22
N ALA A 39 2.46 1.43 -3.88
CA ALA A 39 2.40 2.17 -5.14
C ALA A 39 2.75 1.30 -6.35
N GLY A 40 2.46 1.82 -7.55
CA GLY A 40 2.97 1.25 -8.80
C GLY A 40 2.33 -0.08 -9.22
N LEU A 41 1.17 -0.45 -8.65
CA LEU A 41 0.44 -1.66 -9.01
C LEU A 41 0.10 -1.68 -10.51
N ARG A 42 0.55 -2.72 -11.20
CA ARG A 42 0.41 -2.87 -12.66
C ARG A 42 0.51 -4.33 -13.08
N PHE A 43 -0.06 -4.64 -14.25
CA PHE A 43 0.14 -5.92 -14.90
C PHE A 43 1.42 -5.93 -15.76
N THR A 44 2.24 -6.97 -15.64
CA THR A 44 3.39 -7.21 -16.56
C THR A 44 3.02 -8.11 -17.73
N ASP A 45 1.99 -8.93 -17.55
CA ASP A 45 1.38 -9.75 -18.59
C ASP A 45 -0.12 -9.93 -18.28
N LYS A 46 -0.79 -10.90 -18.91
CA LYS A 46 -2.23 -11.09 -18.77
C LYS A 46 -2.67 -11.61 -17.39
N ALA A 47 -1.74 -12.09 -16.56
CA ALA A 47 -2.07 -12.69 -15.27
C ALA A 47 -1.18 -12.22 -14.13
N THR A 48 0.01 -11.67 -14.40
CA THR A 48 0.93 -11.27 -13.34
C THR A 48 0.81 -9.79 -13.00
N LEU A 49 0.47 -9.52 -11.74
CA LEU A 49 0.54 -8.21 -11.12
C LEU A 49 1.89 -8.03 -10.43
N VAL A 50 2.43 -6.82 -10.52
CA VAL A 50 3.59 -6.36 -9.78
C VAL A 50 3.32 -4.98 -9.19
N TRP A 51 3.98 -4.66 -8.10
CA TRP A 51 3.94 -3.32 -7.48
C TRP A 51 5.33 -2.95 -6.99
N ASP A 52 5.49 -1.70 -6.58
CA ASP A 52 6.76 -1.22 -6.08
C ASP A 52 6.99 -1.79 -4.67
N PRO A 53 8.17 -2.38 -4.37
CA PRO A 53 8.43 -2.96 -3.05
C PRO A 53 8.39 -1.89 -1.95
N GLU A 54 7.70 -2.18 -0.86
CA GLU A 54 7.64 -1.31 0.30
C GLU A 54 8.77 -1.60 1.29
N GLY A 55 9.41 -0.55 1.80
CA GLY A 55 10.57 -0.63 2.68
C GLY A 55 10.27 -1.21 4.07
N SER A 56 9.01 -1.13 4.49
CA SER A 56 8.52 -1.59 5.80
C SER A 56 8.01 -3.03 5.79
N VAL A 57 8.17 -3.77 4.68
CA VAL A 57 7.40 -4.99 4.42
C VAL A 57 7.83 -6.21 5.25
N GLY A 58 6.84 -6.91 5.81
CA GLY A 58 6.91 -8.31 6.18
C GLY A 58 6.29 -9.19 5.10
N ILE A 59 5.02 -8.93 4.78
CA ILE A 59 4.23 -9.63 3.76
C ILE A 59 3.32 -8.65 3.00
N TYR A 60 2.79 -9.06 1.86
CA TYR A 60 1.75 -8.32 1.14
C TYR A 60 0.43 -9.08 1.12
N ASN A 61 -0.66 -8.32 1.05
CA ASN A 61 -2.00 -8.82 0.83
C ASN A 61 -2.56 -8.21 -0.48
N LEU A 62 -3.25 -9.02 -1.27
CA LEU A 62 -3.90 -8.60 -2.51
C LEU A 62 -5.42 -8.73 -2.36
N TYR A 63 -6.08 -7.61 -2.54
CA TYR A 63 -7.53 -7.50 -2.59
C TYR A 63 -8.01 -7.40 -4.04
N ARG A 64 -9.17 -7.99 -4.31
CA ARG A 64 -9.82 -7.95 -5.62
C ARG A 64 -11.34 -7.85 -5.47
N ASP A 65 -11.96 -7.11 -6.36
CA ASP A 65 -13.42 -7.14 -6.56
C ASP A 65 -13.81 -6.76 -7.97
N LEU A 66 -15.08 -6.91 -8.31
CA LEU A 66 -15.65 -6.34 -9.51
C LEU A 66 -15.73 -4.81 -9.42
N LEU A 67 -15.48 -4.13 -10.53
CA LEU A 67 -15.64 -2.68 -10.63
C LEU A 67 -17.09 -2.25 -10.34
N SER A 68 -18.06 -3.09 -10.71
CA SER A 68 -19.46 -2.89 -10.35
C SER A 68 -19.72 -2.86 -8.84
N ASN A 69 -18.88 -3.52 -8.03
CA ASN A 69 -18.99 -3.58 -6.57
C ASN A 69 -18.23 -2.47 -5.84
N LEU A 70 -17.42 -1.67 -6.57
CA LEU A 70 -16.56 -0.64 -5.98
C LEU A 70 -17.33 0.43 -5.19
N VAL A 71 -18.61 0.61 -5.51
CA VAL A 71 -19.49 1.59 -4.86
C VAL A 71 -19.95 1.15 -3.46
N GLY A 72 -19.85 -0.16 -3.16
CA GLY A 72 -20.39 -0.77 -1.93
C GLY A 72 -19.37 -1.53 -1.07
N LEU A 73 -18.20 -1.88 -1.60
CA LEU A 73 -17.17 -2.64 -0.89
C LEU A 73 -15.86 -1.83 -0.91
N GLY A 74 -15.46 -1.34 0.26
CA GLY A 74 -14.50 -0.24 0.44
C GLY A 74 -13.14 -0.37 -0.24
N PHE A 75 -12.73 -1.57 -0.69
CA PHE A 75 -11.46 -1.87 -1.37
C PHE A 75 -11.36 -3.34 -1.85
N GLY A 76 -12.48 -4.05 -1.91
CA GLY A 76 -12.58 -5.43 -2.39
C GLY A 76 -12.38 -6.54 -1.35
N ASN A 77 -12.41 -7.79 -1.82
CA ASN A 77 -12.26 -8.99 -1.00
C ASN A 77 -10.81 -9.45 -0.97
N CYS A 78 -10.36 -10.03 0.15
CA CYS A 78 -9.05 -10.66 0.22
C CYS A 78 -8.97 -11.80 -0.81
N GLN A 79 -8.07 -11.66 -1.78
CA GLN A 79 -7.89 -12.62 -2.87
C GLN A 79 -6.65 -13.49 -2.63
N GLN A 80 -5.55 -12.88 -2.19
CA GLN A 80 -4.32 -13.57 -1.80
C GLN A 80 -3.73 -12.86 -0.59
N GLN A 81 -3.10 -13.62 0.31
CA GLN A 81 -2.49 -13.10 1.54
C GLN A 81 -1.10 -13.69 1.74
N GLU A 82 -0.34 -13.11 2.67
CA GLU A 82 1.00 -13.58 3.06
C GLU A 82 2.00 -13.67 1.89
N LEU A 83 1.86 -12.79 0.91
CA LEU A 83 2.74 -12.76 -0.25
C LEU A 83 4.11 -12.21 0.15
N ALA A 84 5.14 -13.05 0.09
CA ALA A 84 6.51 -12.66 0.43
C ALA A 84 7.18 -11.74 -0.61
N ALA A 85 6.59 -11.61 -1.80
CA ALA A 85 7.14 -10.85 -2.91
C ALA A 85 6.14 -9.80 -3.39
N ALA A 86 6.66 -8.72 -4.01
CA ALA A 86 5.86 -7.65 -4.59
C ALA A 86 5.22 -8.03 -5.94
N THR A 87 4.62 -9.22 -5.98
CA THR A 87 3.98 -9.80 -7.16
C THR A 87 2.92 -10.82 -6.76
N ALA A 88 1.89 -10.95 -7.59
CA ALA A 88 0.87 -11.96 -7.50
C ALA A 88 0.43 -12.40 -8.90
N THR A 89 -0.10 -13.62 -9.01
CA THR A 89 -0.68 -14.12 -10.25
C THR A 89 -2.18 -14.30 -10.08
N ASP A 90 -2.94 -13.74 -11.00
CA ASP A 90 -4.38 -13.91 -11.13
C ASP A 90 -4.72 -14.25 -12.59
N ALA A 91 -5.10 -15.50 -12.83
CA ALA A 91 -5.45 -15.99 -14.16
C ALA A 91 -6.97 -16.06 -14.39
N ASP A 92 -7.78 -15.51 -13.46
CA ASP A 92 -9.22 -15.56 -13.59
C ASP A 92 -9.69 -14.73 -14.79
N ALA A 93 -10.66 -15.29 -15.51
CA ALA A 93 -11.26 -14.59 -16.64
C ALA A 93 -12.10 -13.42 -16.15
N VAL A 94 -11.84 -12.23 -16.69
CA VAL A 94 -12.66 -11.04 -16.43
C VAL A 94 -14.08 -11.28 -16.99
N PRO A 95 -15.15 -11.06 -16.20
CA PRO A 95 -16.52 -11.18 -16.68
C PRO A 95 -16.78 -10.25 -17.87
N PRO A 96 -17.55 -10.68 -18.89
CA PRO A 96 -17.91 -9.81 -20.00
C PRO A 96 -18.70 -8.62 -19.46
N THR A 97 -18.34 -7.40 -19.91
CA THR A 97 -18.93 -6.10 -19.51
C THR A 97 -18.62 -5.59 -18.11
N ASP A 98 -17.72 -6.27 -17.38
CA ASP A 98 -17.19 -5.79 -16.09
C ASP A 98 -15.66 -5.73 -16.13
N GLY A 99 -15.05 -5.39 -15.01
CA GLY A 99 -13.62 -5.47 -14.78
C GLY A 99 -13.31 -5.84 -13.35
N PHE A 100 -12.09 -6.30 -13.11
CA PHE A 100 -11.57 -6.41 -11.75
C PHE A 100 -10.91 -5.10 -11.33
N SER A 101 -11.12 -4.74 -10.07
CA SER A 101 -10.31 -3.79 -9.31
C SER A 101 -9.34 -4.57 -8.44
N TYR A 102 -8.13 -4.04 -8.29
CA TYR A 102 -7.09 -4.63 -7.46
C TYR A 102 -6.53 -3.59 -6.50
N LEU A 103 -6.20 -4.03 -5.30
CA LEU A 103 -5.46 -3.26 -4.32
C LEU A 103 -4.44 -4.17 -3.66
N ALA A 104 -3.18 -3.75 -3.62
CA ALA A 104 -2.16 -4.40 -2.81
C ALA A 104 -1.94 -3.57 -1.54
N THR A 105 -1.67 -4.24 -0.43
CA THR A 105 -1.26 -3.63 0.83
C THR A 105 -0.05 -4.37 1.38
N ALA A 106 0.70 -3.68 2.23
CA ALA A 106 1.84 -4.24 2.95
C ALA A 106 1.48 -4.40 4.42
N GLU A 107 1.97 -5.46 5.04
CA GLU A 107 1.86 -5.71 6.46
C GLU A 107 3.27 -5.87 7.04
N ASN A 108 3.55 -5.16 8.13
CA ASN A 108 4.85 -5.24 8.78
C ASN A 108 4.93 -6.47 9.71
N ARG A 109 6.07 -6.64 10.39
CA ARG A 109 6.28 -7.77 11.31
C ARG A 109 5.56 -7.66 12.65
N LEU A 110 4.81 -6.58 12.86
CA LEU A 110 3.97 -6.34 14.03
C LEU A 110 2.48 -6.56 13.71
N ASP A 111 2.20 -7.17 12.56
CA ASP A 111 0.85 -7.41 12.02
C ASP A 111 0.06 -6.10 11.80
N GLU A 112 0.77 -5.00 11.54
CA GLU A 112 0.18 -3.72 11.16
C GLU A 112 0.13 -3.62 9.63
N GLU A 113 -1.08 -3.56 9.10
CA GLU A 113 -1.32 -3.39 7.67
C GLU A 113 -1.38 -1.90 7.28
N GLY A 114 -0.76 -1.58 6.15
CA GLY A 114 -0.73 -0.23 5.60
C GLY A 114 -2.09 0.24 5.08
N THR A 115 -2.17 1.53 4.81
CA THR A 115 -3.40 2.18 4.35
C THR A 115 -3.89 1.59 3.01
N LYS A 116 -5.21 1.48 2.89
CA LYS A 116 -5.91 1.04 1.67
C LYS A 116 -6.20 2.21 0.72
N GLY A 117 -5.60 3.36 0.99
CA GLY A 117 -5.82 4.62 0.29
C GLY A 117 -7.00 5.41 0.86
N PHE A 118 -7.27 6.57 0.24
CA PHE A 118 -8.27 7.53 0.70
C PHE A 118 -9.41 7.67 -0.29
N GLN A 119 -10.60 7.96 0.23
CA GLN A 119 -11.75 8.39 -0.56
C GLN A 119 -11.52 9.81 -1.08
N SER A 120 -12.31 10.25 -2.06
CA SER A 120 -12.27 11.62 -2.56
C SER A 120 -12.61 12.67 -1.49
N SER A 121 -13.26 12.26 -0.40
CA SER A 121 -13.49 13.08 0.79
C SER A 121 -12.25 13.26 1.68
N GLY A 122 -11.14 12.59 1.38
CA GLY A 122 -9.95 12.52 2.25
C GLY A 122 -10.11 11.54 3.43
N THR A 123 -11.23 10.81 3.51
CA THR A 123 -11.43 9.78 4.53
C THR A 123 -10.67 8.51 4.13
N GLU A 124 -9.90 7.93 5.05
CA GLU A 124 -9.23 6.66 4.82
C GLU A 124 -10.24 5.54 4.52
N ARG A 125 -9.88 4.64 3.60
CA ARG A 125 -10.69 3.46 3.29
C ARG A 125 -10.53 2.44 4.41
N LEU A 126 -11.58 2.27 5.20
CA LEU A 126 -11.67 1.27 6.25
C LEU A 126 -12.33 0.00 5.75
N GLY A 127 -11.85 -1.16 6.19
CA GLY A 127 -12.64 -2.39 6.20
C GLY A 127 -11.86 -3.64 6.58
N THR A 128 -12.40 -4.80 6.23
CA THR A 128 -11.90 -6.11 6.62
C THR A 128 -10.49 -6.38 6.08
N VAL A 129 -9.56 -6.62 7.00
CA VAL A 129 -8.23 -7.15 6.70
C VAL A 129 -8.33 -8.59 6.21
N CYS A 130 -7.28 -9.10 5.54
CA CYS A 130 -7.24 -10.53 5.21
C CYS A 130 -7.30 -11.37 6.51
N PRO A 131 -8.02 -12.51 6.51
CA PRO A 131 -8.21 -13.34 7.70
C PRO A 131 -6.95 -14.11 8.13
#